data_AF-A0A354WLN6-F1
#
_entry.id   AF-A0A354WLN6-F1
#
_cell.length_a   1.000
_cell.length_b   1.000
_cell.length_c   1.000
_cell.angle_alpha   90.00
_cell.angle_beta   90.00
_cell.angle_gamma   90.00
#
_symmetry.space_group_name_H-M   'P 1'
#
loop_
_entity.id
_entity.type
_entity.pdbx_description
1 polymer ?
#
loop_
_entity_poly.entity_id
_entity_poly.type
_entity_poly.pdbx_seq_one_letter_code
_entity_poly.pdbx_strand_id
1 'polypeptide(L)'
;MEKIKQFLARKDVVFTLQRYGIDALGAMAQGLFCTLLVGTILSTLGQQFGIGFLTRIIVTVGKGAGAVGYTVGGLASAMVGPGIAVAIGFALHCPTLVLFSLIPVGFAANAMGGA
;
A
#
# COMPACT_ATOMS: atom_id res chain seq x y z
N MET A 1 -31.41 -16.13 -9.59
CA MET A 1 -30.74 -15.17 -8.68
C MET A 1 -30.22 -15.80 -7.39
N GLU A 2 -30.79 -16.88 -6.87
CA GLU A 2 -30.29 -17.54 -5.63
C GLU A 2 -28.84 -18.02 -5.73
N LYS A 3 -28.44 -18.62 -6.86
CA LYS A 3 -27.06 -19.09 -7.07
C LYS A 3 -26.01 -17.98 -6.88
N ILE A 4 -26.34 -16.74 -7.28
CA ILE A 4 -25.45 -15.58 -7.12
C ILE A 4 -25.39 -15.13 -5.66
N LYS A 5 -26.54 -15.06 -4.98
CA LYS A 5 -26.59 -14.75 -3.54
C LYS A 5 -25.83 -15.77 -2.69
N GLN A 6 -25.99 -17.07 -2.99
CA GLN A 6 -25.27 -18.15 -2.31
C GLN A 6 -23.76 -18.07 -2.56
N PHE A 7 -23.34 -17.70 -3.78
CA PHE A 7 -21.93 -17.49 -4.10
C PHE A 7 -21.32 -16.30 -3.32
N LEU A 8 -22.02 -15.17 -3.28
CA LEU A 8 -21.60 -13.98 -2.52
C LEU A 8 -21.48 -14.27 -1.02
N ALA A 9 -22.47 -14.96 -0.45
CA ALA A 9 -22.45 -15.39 0.94
C ALA A 9 -21.27 -16.35 1.22
N ARG A 10 -21.00 -17.32 0.33
CA ARG A 10 -19.83 -18.21 0.45
C ARG A 10 -18.50 -17.47 0.41
N LYS A 11 -18.43 -16.34 -0.30
CA LYS A 11 -17.23 -15.50 -0.43
C LYS A 11 -17.15 -14.40 0.61
N ASP A 12 -18.06 -14.39 1.58
CA ASP A 12 -18.19 -13.36 2.62
C ASP A 12 -18.32 -11.93 2.04
N VAL A 13 -18.97 -11.81 0.87
CA VAL A 13 -19.23 -10.51 0.24
C VAL A 13 -20.55 -9.98 0.76
N VAL A 14 -20.48 -9.11 1.78
CA VAL A 14 -21.64 -8.46 2.38
C VAL A 14 -21.63 -6.98 2.04
N PHE A 15 -22.55 -6.56 1.17
CA PHE A 15 -22.71 -5.15 0.80
C PHE A 15 -23.35 -4.38 1.95
N THR A 16 -22.51 -3.75 2.78
CA THR A 16 -22.94 -2.85 3.85
C THR A 16 -22.16 -1.56 3.82
N LEU A 17 -22.79 -0.47 4.27
CA LEU A 17 -22.13 0.83 4.39
C LEU A 17 -20.99 0.78 5.40
N GLN A 18 -21.12 -0.03 6.45
CA GLN A 18 -20.07 -0.23 7.45
C GLN A 18 -18.82 -0.85 6.81
N ARG A 19 -18.96 -1.99 6.12
CA ARG A 19 -17.81 -2.72 5.57
C ARG A 19 -17.07 -1.98 4.47
N TYR A 20 -17.80 -1.34 3.55
CA TYR A 20 -17.18 -0.64 2.42
C TYR A 20 -16.93 0.84 2.67
N GLY A 21 -17.78 1.50 3.46
CA GLY A 21 -17.68 2.93 3.74
C GLY A 21 -16.83 3.25 4.98
N ILE A 22 -16.91 2.44 6.04
CA ILE A 22 -16.18 2.71 7.28
C ILE A 22 -14.92 1.86 7.35
N ASP A 23 -15.05 0.54 7.27
CA ASP A 23 -13.94 -0.38 7.52
C ASP A 23 -12.88 -0.29 6.40
N ALA A 24 -13.31 -0.33 5.13
CA ALA A 24 -12.39 -0.22 4.00
C ALA A 24 -11.73 1.17 3.89
N LEU A 25 -12.48 2.27 4.07
CA LEU A 25 -11.90 3.62 4.04
C LEU A 25 -11.02 3.90 5.26
N GLY A 26 -11.40 3.40 6.44
CA GLY A 26 -10.58 3.47 7.64
C GLY A 26 -9.27 2.69 7.49
N ALA A 27 -9.32 1.49 6.92
CA ALA A 27 -8.15 0.69 6.64
C ALA A 27 -7.24 1.31 5.57
N MET A 28 -7.81 1.98 4.56
CA MET A 28 -7.05 2.80 3.61
C MET A 28 -6.21 3.85 4.34
N ALA A 29 -6.83 4.61 5.26
CA ALA A 29 -6.11 5.61 6.05
C ALA A 29 -5.00 4.97 6.88
N GLN A 30 -5.27 3.85 7.56
CA GLN A 30 -4.24 3.13 8.33
C GLN A 30 -3.08 2.65 7.44
N GLY A 31 -3.38 2.10 6.27
CA GLY A 31 -2.37 1.67 5.29
C GLY A 31 -1.49 2.84 4.84
N LEU A 32 -2.12 3.95 4.44
CA LEU A 32 -1.43 5.17 4.03
C LEU A 32 -0.53 5.73 5.13
N PHE A 33 -1.10 5.95 6.32
CA PHE A 33 -0.37 6.55 7.44
C PHE A 33 0.77 5.67 7.91
N CYS A 34 0.57 4.35 8.04
CA CYS A 34 1.62 3.46 8.52
C CYS A 34 2.86 3.50 7.61
N THR A 35 2.67 3.42 6.30
CA THR A 35 3.80 3.40 5.35
C THR A 35 4.41 4.78 5.10
N LEU A 36 3.59 5.83 4.99
CA LEU A 36 4.07 7.17 4.64
C LEU A 36 4.75 7.84 5.83
N LEU A 37 4.17 7.68 7.04
CA LEU A 37 4.72 8.25 8.28
C LEU A 37 6.08 7.61 8.62
N VAL A 38 6.23 6.31 8.42
CA VAL A 38 7.54 5.64 8.57
C VAL A 38 8.56 6.20 7.57
N GLY A 39 8.18 6.37 6.30
CA GLY A 39 9.07 6.93 5.29
C GLY A 39 9.49 8.37 5.57
N THR A 40 8.59 9.21 6.07
CA THR A 40 8.90 10.59 6.47
C THR A 40 9.74 10.65 7.73
N ILE A 41 9.46 9.87 8.77
CA ILE A 41 10.30 9.80 9.97
C ILE A 41 11.74 9.44 9.59
N LEU A 42 11.92 8.37 8.80
CA LEU A 42 13.26 7.93 8.39
C LEU A 42 13.99 9.01 7.56
N SER A 43 13.26 9.72 6.70
CA SER A 43 13.83 10.83 5.92
C SER A 43 14.22 12.01 6.82
N THR A 44 13.35 12.41 7.76
CA THR A 44 13.61 13.49 8.71
C THR A 44 14.77 13.15 9.64
N LEU A 45 14.86 11.91 10.13
CA LEU A 45 16.01 11.46 10.93
C LEU A 45 17.32 11.54 10.13
N GLY A 46 17.30 11.07 8.88
CA GLY A 46 18.48 11.17 8.01
C GLY A 46 18.93 12.62 7.76
N GLN A 47 17.98 13.54 7.56
CA GLN A 47 18.26 14.96 7.32
C GLN A 47 18.69 15.70 8.59
N GLN A 48 17.99 15.52 9.71
CA GLN A 48 18.25 16.26 10.95
C GLN A 48 19.49 15.75 11.69
N PHE A 49 19.74 14.44 11.70
CA PHE A 49 20.89 13.85 12.39
C PHE A 49 22.10 13.64 11.47
N GLY A 50 22.02 14.04 10.19
CA GLY A 50 23.12 13.94 9.23
C GLY A 50 23.59 12.50 8.97
N ILE A 51 22.73 11.50 9.17
CA ILE A 51 23.09 10.09 9.03
C ILE A 51 23.19 9.76 7.54
N GLY A 52 24.41 9.78 7.01
CA GLY A 52 24.70 9.55 5.59
C GLY A 52 24.13 8.25 5.02
N PHE A 53 23.88 7.23 5.84
CA PHE A 53 23.24 5.99 5.41
C PHE A 53 21.75 6.15 5.07
N LEU A 54 21.01 6.98 5.80
CA LEU A 54 19.57 7.22 5.58
C LEU A 54 19.32 8.16 4.40
N THR A 55 20.26 9.07 4.11
CA THR A 55 20.19 10.02 3.00
C THR A 55 20.83 9.51 1.71
N ARG A 56 21.61 8.43 1.76
CA ARG A 56 22.21 7.80 0.58
C ARG A 56 21.19 6.96 -0.18
N ILE A 57 21.31 6.99 -1.50
CA ILE A 57 20.59 6.07 -2.39
C ILE A 57 21.12 4.66 -2.14
N ILE A 58 20.26 3.78 -1.64
CA ILE A 58 20.59 2.37 -1.37
C ILE A 58 20.08 1.46 -2.48
N VAL A 59 18.97 1.81 -3.13
CA VAL A 59 18.38 1.00 -4.18
C VAL A 59 17.97 1.90 -5.34
N THR A 60 18.42 1.57 -6.54
CA THR A 60 17.94 2.21 -7.77
C THR A 60 17.00 1.23 -8.47
N VAL A 61 15.73 1.61 -8.63
CA VAL A 61 14.73 0.79 -9.30
C VAL A 61 14.49 1.36 -10.71
N GLY A 62 14.63 0.51 -11.72
CA GLY A 62 14.52 0.87 -13.15
C GLY A 62 15.83 0.66 -13.93
N LYS A 63 15.74 0.75 -15.27
CA LYS A 63 16.90 0.73 -16.19
C LYS A 63 16.72 1.86 -17.22
N GLY A 64 17.79 2.63 -17.48
CA GLY A 64 17.76 3.75 -18.45
C GLY A 64 17.32 5.10 -17.85
N ALA A 65 16.77 5.99 -18.67
CA ALA A 65 16.42 7.37 -18.31
C ALA A 65 15.29 7.53 -17.27
N GLY A 66 14.67 6.43 -16.82
CA GLY A 66 13.64 6.40 -15.77
C GLY A 66 14.10 5.72 -14.47
N ALA A 67 15.41 5.53 -14.27
CA ALA A 67 15.93 4.92 -13.04
C ALA A 67 15.76 5.87 -11.85
N VAL A 68 14.94 5.48 -10.88
CA VAL A 68 14.70 6.27 -9.66
C VAL A 68 15.55 5.71 -8.53
N GLY A 69 16.42 6.56 -7.99
CA GLY A 69 17.19 6.25 -6.79
C GLY A 69 16.34 6.44 -5.54
N TYR A 70 16.16 5.38 -4.76
CA TYR A 70 15.44 5.41 -3.50
C TYR A 70 16.41 5.41 -2.32
N THR A 71 16.19 6.34 -1.39
CA THR A 71 16.73 6.29 -0.03
C THR A 71 15.92 5.32 0.81
N VAL A 72 16.36 5.03 2.05
CA VAL A 72 15.58 4.18 2.98
C VAL A 72 14.17 4.73 3.19
N GLY A 73 14.07 6.03 3.47
CA GLY A 73 12.79 6.71 3.63
C GLY A 73 11.99 6.78 2.32
N GLY A 74 12.65 7.06 1.20
CA GLY A 74 12.01 7.12 -0.11
C GLY A 74 11.43 5.78 -0.55
N LEU A 75 12.12 4.67 -0.27
CA LEU A 75 11.62 3.33 -0.55
C LEU A 75 10.41 3.00 0.32
N ALA A 76 10.46 3.33 1.62
CA ALA A 76 9.33 3.14 2.52
C ALA A 76 8.09 3.94 2.08
N SER A 77 8.28 5.20 1.65
CA SER A 77 7.19 6.01 1.08
C SER A 77 6.67 5.47 -0.25
N ALA A 78 7.51 4.82 -1.06
CA ALA A 78 7.06 4.19 -2.30
C ALA A 78 6.15 2.97 -2.06
N MET A 79 6.22 2.35 -0.87
CA MET A 79 5.39 1.20 -0.49
C MET A 79 3.99 1.59 0.01
N VAL A 80 3.63 2.87 -0.07
CA VAL A 80 2.28 3.36 0.29
C VAL A 80 1.18 2.68 -0.53
N GLY A 81 1.35 2.58 -1.84
CA GLY A 81 0.38 1.91 -2.72
C GLY A 81 0.07 0.46 -2.31
N PRO A 82 1.10 -0.41 -2.20
CA PRO A 82 0.95 -1.76 -1.67
C PRO A 82 0.32 -1.80 -0.28
N GLY A 83 0.77 -0.92 0.63
CA GLY A 83 0.26 -0.85 2.00
C GLY A 83 -1.24 -0.56 2.05
N ILE A 84 -1.71 0.41 1.27
CA ILE A 84 -3.12 0.74 1.13
C ILE A 84 -3.91 -0.44 0.53
N ALA A 85 -3.42 -1.01 -0.57
CA ALA A 85 -4.12 -2.08 -1.27
C ALA A 85 -4.32 -3.32 -0.37
N VAL A 86 -3.28 -3.72 0.36
CA VAL A 86 -3.35 -4.84 1.31
C VAL A 86 -4.23 -4.50 2.51
N ALA A 87 -4.15 -3.29 3.06
CA ALA A 87 -4.97 -2.88 4.20
C ALA A 87 -6.46 -2.90 3.86
N ILE A 88 -6.84 -2.37 2.70
CA ILE A 88 -8.23 -2.42 2.20
C ILE A 88 -8.67 -3.87 1.98
N GLY A 89 -7.86 -4.67 1.28
CA GLY A 89 -8.18 -6.07 1.03
C GLY A 89 -8.35 -6.87 2.32
N PHE A 90 -7.53 -6.58 3.33
CA PHE A 90 -7.62 -7.21 4.64
C PHE A 90 -8.91 -6.82 5.37
N ALA A 91 -9.28 -5.53 5.38
CA ALA A 91 -10.53 -5.06 5.98
C ALA A 91 -11.78 -5.61 5.26
N LEU A 92 -11.69 -5.88 3.96
CA LEU A 92 -12.74 -6.54 3.20
C LEU A 92 -12.76 -8.07 3.38
N HIS A 93 -11.89 -8.64 4.23
CA HIS A 93 -11.69 -10.07 4.43
C HIS A 93 -11.39 -10.83 3.13
N CYS A 94 -10.60 -10.24 2.23
CA CYS A 94 -10.15 -10.94 1.05
C CYS A 94 -9.30 -12.17 1.42
N PRO A 95 -9.42 -13.29 0.66
CA PRO A 95 -8.59 -14.46 0.89
C PRO A 95 -7.11 -14.14 0.66
N THR A 96 -6.21 -14.84 1.35
CA THR A 96 -4.77 -14.55 1.35
C THR A 96 -4.15 -14.48 -0.04
N LEU A 97 -4.61 -15.33 -0.97
CA LEU A 97 -4.14 -15.32 -2.37
C LEU A 97 -4.41 -13.97 -3.05
N VAL A 98 -5.55 -13.34 -2.76
CA VAL A 98 -5.88 -12.01 -3.29
C VAL A 98 -5.00 -10.95 -2.63
N LEU A 99 -4.77 -11.02 -1.32
CA LEU A 99 -3.88 -10.10 -0.60
C LEU A 99 -2.46 -10.11 -1.18
N PHE A 100 -1.91 -11.30 -1.48
CA PHE A 100 -0.60 -11.39 -2.13
C PHE A 100 -0.57 -10.78 -3.52
N SER A 101 -1.66 -10.92 -4.28
CA SER A 101 -1.77 -10.28 -5.60
C SER A 101 -1.92 -8.75 -5.51
N LEU A 102 -2.48 -8.23 -4.42
CA LEU A 102 -2.66 -6.80 -4.21
C LEU A 102 -1.35 -6.05 -3.94
N ILE A 103 -0.27 -6.74 -3.56
CA ILE A 103 1.05 -6.13 -3.37
C ILE A 103 1.61 -5.55 -4.69
N PRO A 104 1.84 -6.36 -5.75
CA PRO A 104 2.32 -5.84 -7.03
C PRO A 104 1.29 -4.94 -7.72
N VAL A 105 -0.01 -5.23 -7.58
CA VAL A 105 -1.07 -4.40 -8.17
C VAL A 105 -1.12 -3.04 -7.50
N GLY A 106 -1.02 -2.96 -6.17
CA GLY A 106 -0.97 -1.71 -5.42
C GLY A 106 0.27 -0.89 -5.73
N PHE A 107 1.42 -1.54 -5.93
CA PHE A 107 2.63 -0.86 -6.40
C PHE A 107 2.44 -0.28 -7.79
N ALA A 108 1.95 -1.08 -8.73
CA ALA A 108 1.73 -0.67 -10.12
C ALA A 108 0.68 0.44 -10.22
N ALA A 109 -0.42 0.34 -9.47
CA ALA A 109 -1.45 1.37 -9.42
C ALA A 109 -0.94 2.69 -8.82
N ASN A 110 -0.10 2.64 -7.79
CA ASN A 110 0.49 3.85 -7.21
C ASN A 110 1.57 4.47 -8.11
N ALA A 111 2.36 3.65 -8.80
CA ALA A 111 3.43 4.12 -9.67
C ALA A 111 2.93 4.61 -11.04
N MET A 112 1.92 3.94 -11.63
CA MET A 112 1.39 4.28 -12.96
C MET A 112 0.11 5.11 -12.90
N GLY A 113 -0.62 5.06 -11.79
CA GLY A 113 -1.92 5.69 -11.66
C GLY A 113 -1.88 7.19 -11.40
N GLY A 114 -0.71 7.74 -11.01
CA GLY A 114 -0.50 9.17 -10.85
C GLY A 114 -1.63 9.89 -10.10
N ALA A 115 -1.68 9.70 -8.79
CA ALA A 115 -2.38 10.59 -7.88
C ALA A 115 -1.35 11.34 -7.02
#